data_AF-B8HE94-F1
#
_entry.id   AF-B8HE94-F1
#
_cell.length_a   1.000
_cell.length_b   1.000
_cell.length_c   1.000
_cell.angle_alpha   90.00
_cell.angle_beta   90.00
_cell.angle_gamma   90.00
#
_symmetry.space_group_name_H-M   'P 1'
#
loop_
_entity.id
_entity.type
_entity.pdbx_description
1 polymer ?
#
loop_
_entity_poly.entity_id
_entity_poly.type
_entity_poly.pdbx_seq_one_letter_code
_entity_poly.pdbx_strand_id
1 'polypeptide(L)'
;MNTRKHSHRSCAADPKAETGPGHSARRHGHKNGVAAAAAIVLLLTGCGGSPASLSAATADEPTSTAKASPTPSATPISGTACASVDSQKSAGGSTYICTKDESGAVVWLEASQSRTVKEKLAAAAAARAAADKAAADKAAADKAASDKAAADKAAADAAAQEAARQAAEAKAAQDAAAAQAAAEAAARAAAAPAPKAVPAAPAAGTGCDPNYSGCVPIASDVDCAGGSGNGPAYVRGPVQVIGSDIYGLDRDGDGFGCE
;
A
#
# COMPACT_ATOMS: atom_id res chain seq x y z
N MET A 1 36.90 20.00 40.86
CA MET A 1 38.17 19.29 40.56
C MET A 1 37.86 18.23 39.50
N ASN A 2 37.91 18.59 38.22
CA ASN A 2 39.05 18.54 37.29
C ASN A 2 39.11 17.24 36.46
N THR A 3 38.69 17.37 35.19
CA THR A 3 39.37 16.88 33.94
C THR A 3 39.51 15.35 33.73
N ARG A 4 39.27 14.75 32.56
CA ARG A 4 39.69 15.13 31.20
C ARG A 4 38.80 14.51 30.11
N LYS A 5 38.45 15.34 29.12
CA LYS A 5 38.18 15.00 27.71
C LYS A 5 39.26 14.06 27.18
N HIS A 6 38.92 13.08 26.34
CA HIS A 6 39.75 12.69 25.19
C HIS A 6 38.84 12.49 23.97
N SER A 7 39.04 13.40 23.02
CA SER A 7 38.45 13.47 21.69
C SER A 7 39.51 12.99 20.72
N HIS A 8 39.25 11.90 20.00
CA HIS A 8 40.03 11.50 18.84
C HIS A 8 39.08 10.76 17.89
N ARG A 9 39.14 10.87 16.56
CA ARG A 9 39.69 11.83 15.60
C ARG A 9 39.18 11.26 14.28
N SER A 10 38.37 12.04 13.55
CA SER A 10 37.86 11.68 12.24
C SER A 10 39.01 11.42 11.27
N CYS A 11 38.98 10.28 10.58
CA CYS A 11 39.78 10.05 9.38
C CYS A 11 38.88 10.31 8.17
N ALA A 12 39.06 11.48 7.58
CA ALA A 12 38.62 11.82 6.25
C ALA A 12 39.52 11.11 5.23
N ALA A 13 38.92 10.56 4.18
CA ALA A 13 39.59 10.19 2.94
C ALA A 13 38.71 10.63 1.77
N ASP A 14 39.24 11.56 1.00
CA ASP A 14 38.82 12.06 -0.32
C ASP A 14 40.12 12.24 -1.13
N PRO A 15 40.12 12.42 -2.46
CA PRO A 15 39.11 12.10 -3.47
C PRO A 15 39.73 11.45 -4.74
N LYS A 16 38.90 10.95 -5.68
CA LYS A 16 39.25 11.05 -7.12
C LYS A 16 38.01 10.97 -8.02
N ALA A 17 37.84 12.04 -8.80
CA ALA A 17 36.87 12.23 -9.86
C ALA A 17 37.34 11.58 -11.18
N GLU A 18 36.39 11.20 -12.04
CA GLU A 18 36.44 11.15 -13.52
C GLU A 18 35.05 10.67 -14.01
N THR A 19 34.21 11.58 -14.53
CA THR A 19 33.87 11.80 -15.97
C THR A 19 32.80 10.83 -16.55
N GLY A 20 31.65 11.39 -16.97
CA GLY A 20 30.55 10.70 -17.70
C GLY A 20 30.87 10.45 -19.18
N PRO A 21 29.92 10.02 -20.07
CA PRO A 21 28.55 10.51 -20.19
C PRO A 21 27.45 9.43 -20.41
N GLY A 22 26.20 9.89 -20.48
CA GLY A 22 24.99 9.07 -20.39
C GLY A 22 24.66 8.12 -21.53
N HIS A 23 23.66 7.27 -21.27
CA HIS A 23 22.80 6.65 -22.27
C HIS A 23 21.38 6.54 -21.73
N SER A 24 20.45 6.99 -22.57
CA SER A 24 19.01 6.95 -22.37
C SER A 24 18.43 5.53 -22.50
N ALA A 25 17.26 5.36 -21.87
CA ALA A 25 16.17 4.45 -22.25
C ALA A 25 16.33 2.94 -21.99
N ARG A 26 15.52 2.43 -21.04
CA ARG A 26 14.24 1.76 -21.35
C ARG A 26 13.52 1.36 -20.07
N ARG A 27 12.37 1.99 -19.83
CA ARG A 27 11.35 1.48 -18.89
C ARG A 27 10.68 0.27 -19.55
N HIS A 28 10.81 -0.91 -18.96
CA HIS A 28 9.93 -2.04 -19.27
C HIS A 28 8.76 -2.03 -18.29
N GLY A 29 7.60 -1.60 -18.79
CA GLY A 29 6.33 -1.77 -18.13
C GLY A 29 5.97 -3.26 -18.13
N HIS A 30 5.87 -3.83 -16.94
CA HIS A 30 5.35 -5.16 -16.68
C HIS A 30 3.92 -5.01 -16.17
N LYS A 31 2.91 -5.32 -16.99
CA LYS A 31 1.51 -5.44 -16.53
C LYS A 31 0.73 -6.48 -17.35
N ASN A 32 -0.11 -7.21 -16.60
CA ASN A 32 -1.22 -8.07 -16.98
C ASN A 32 -0.80 -9.53 -17.22
N GLY A 33 -1.03 -10.50 -16.33
CA GLY A 33 -2.11 -10.61 -15.34
C GLY A 33 -3.34 -11.25 -16.00
N VAL A 34 -3.35 -12.58 -16.12
CA VAL A 34 -4.56 -13.38 -16.33
C VAL A 34 -4.45 -14.62 -15.45
N ALA A 35 -5.25 -14.63 -14.40
CA ALA A 35 -5.51 -15.78 -13.55
C ALA A 35 -6.38 -16.77 -14.33
N ALA A 36 -5.89 -18.01 -14.50
CA ALA A 36 -6.70 -19.13 -14.96
C ALA A 36 -7.14 -19.94 -13.74
N ALA A 37 -8.45 -19.93 -13.52
CA ALA A 37 -9.14 -20.59 -12.43
C ALA A 37 -9.05 -22.12 -12.53
N ALA A 38 -8.98 -22.76 -11.36
CA ALA A 38 -9.02 -24.18 -11.16
C ALA A 38 -10.38 -24.79 -11.54
N ALA A 39 -10.35 -25.95 -12.19
CA ALA A 39 -11.48 -26.89 -12.24
C ALA A 39 -10.92 -28.32 -12.26
N ILE A 40 -10.74 -28.91 -11.08
CA ILE A 40 -10.55 -30.36 -10.93
C ILE A 40 -11.88 -30.93 -10.45
N VAL A 41 -12.59 -31.58 -11.37
CA VAL A 41 -13.76 -32.41 -11.07
C VAL A 41 -13.26 -33.75 -10.57
N LEU A 42 -13.55 -34.06 -9.30
CA LEU A 42 -13.29 -35.36 -8.68
C LEU A 42 -14.66 -35.93 -8.24
N LEU A 43 -15.28 -36.69 -9.13
CA LEU A 43 -16.49 -37.47 -8.85
C LEU A 43 -16.08 -38.91 -8.50
N LEU A 44 -16.08 -39.21 -7.20
CA LEU A 44 -16.04 -40.58 -6.67
C LEU A 44 -17.18 -40.73 -5.66
N THR A 45 -18.38 -40.92 -6.20
CA THR A 45 -19.56 -41.51 -5.56
C THR A 45 -19.77 -42.86 -6.25
N GLY A 46 -19.99 -43.99 -5.61
CA GLY A 46 -20.32 -44.33 -4.25
C GLY A 46 -20.68 -45.82 -4.28
N CYS A 47 -20.41 -46.49 -3.17
CA CYS A 47 -20.79 -47.86 -2.88
C CYS A 47 -22.32 -48.04 -2.96
N GLY A 48 -22.81 -49.16 -3.53
CA GLY A 48 -24.21 -49.52 -3.39
C GLY A 48 -24.63 -50.75 -4.21
N GLY A 49 -25.11 -51.78 -3.50
CA GLY A 49 -26.16 -52.66 -4.02
C GLY A 49 -25.76 -54.09 -4.37
N SER A 50 -25.91 -55.00 -3.39
CA SER A 50 -26.36 -56.36 -3.68
C SER A 50 -27.83 -56.32 -4.13
N PRO A 51 -28.24 -57.21 -5.05
CA PRO A 51 -29.26 -58.17 -4.64
C PRO A 51 -28.96 -59.62 -5.06
N ALA A 52 -29.54 -60.52 -4.29
CA ALA A 52 -29.52 -61.96 -4.44
C ALA A 52 -29.89 -62.45 -5.85
N SER A 53 -29.35 -63.61 -6.21
CA SER A 53 -30.00 -64.51 -7.17
C SER A 53 -29.77 -65.95 -6.72
N LEU A 54 -30.89 -66.64 -6.62
CA LEU A 54 -31.05 -68.03 -6.23
C LEU A 54 -30.41 -68.96 -7.26
N SER A 55 -29.89 -70.10 -6.81
CA SER A 55 -30.11 -71.33 -7.56
C SER A 55 -30.13 -72.53 -6.62
N ALA A 56 -31.13 -73.36 -6.82
CA ALA A 56 -31.52 -74.47 -5.99
C ALA A 56 -30.85 -75.78 -6.46
N ALA A 57 -30.69 -76.68 -5.47
CA ALA A 57 -30.78 -78.14 -5.54
C ALA A 57 -29.93 -78.91 -6.57
N THR A 58 -29.05 -79.77 -6.05
CA THR A 58 -29.19 -81.22 -6.25
C THR A 58 -28.80 -81.96 -4.97
N ALA A 59 -29.68 -82.86 -4.56
CA ALA A 59 -29.42 -83.90 -3.57
C ALA A 59 -28.51 -84.96 -4.19
N ASP A 60 -27.52 -85.45 -3.45
CA ASP A 60 -27.03 -86.82 -3.55
C ASP A 60 -26.26 -87.16 -2.24
N GLU A 61 -26.86 -88.03 -1.45
CA GLU A 61 -26.21 -88.93 -0.48
C GLU A 61 -26.53 -90.35 -0.99
N PRO A 62 -25.78 -91.43 -0.65
CA PRO A 62 -24.87 -91.53 0.50
C PRO A 62 -23.55 -92.27 0.18
N THR A 63 -22.60 -92.26 1.12
CA THR A 63 -21.89 -93.49 1.53
C THR A 63 -21.12 -93.24 2.83
N SER A 64 -21.58 -93.96 3.85
CA SER A 64 -20.88 -94.23 5.10
C SER A 64 -19.49 -94.81 4.88
N THR A 65 -18.47 -94.23 5.51
CA THR A 65 -17.39 -95.03 6.11
C THR A 65 -16.72 -94.29 7.28
N ALA A 66 -16.61 -95.00 8.39
CA ALA A 66 -15.69 -94.78 9.52
C ALA A 66 -15.86 -93.50 10.38
N LYS A 67 -16.66 -93.66 11.42
CA LYS A 67 -16.63 -92.95 12.70
C LYS A 67 -15.21 -92.99 13.31
N ALA A 68 -14.42 -91.97 13.06
CA ALA A 68 -13.27 -91.63 13.90
C ALA A 68 -13.77 -90.89 15.15
N SER A 69 -13.35 -91.37 16.32
CA SER A 69 -13.63 -90.82 17.64
C SER A 69 -13.22 -89.33 17.73
N PRO A 70 -14.05 -88.39 18.24
CA PRO A 70 -13.58 -87.05 18.52
C PRO A 70 -12.68 -87.08 19.76
N THR A 71 -11.38 -87.19 19.54
CA THR A 71 -10.35 -86.76 20.50
C THR A 71 -10.67 -85.32 20.93
N PRO A 72 -10.56 -84.93 22.22
CA PRO A 72 -11.03 -83.63 22.68
C PRO A 72 -10.43 -82.50 21.85
N SER A 73 -11.31 -81.83 21.08
CA SER A 73 -10.98 -80.70 20.24
C SER A 73 -10.62 -79.53 21.17
N ALA A 74 -9.32 -79.29 21.34
CA ALA A 74 -8.82 -78.16 22.10
C ALA A 74 -9.45 -76.88 21.54
N THR A 75 -10.25 -76.19 22.34
CA THR A 75 -10.96 -74.97 21.93
C THR A 75 -9.95 -73.92 21.47
N PRO A 76 -10.09 -73.33 20.26
CA PRO A 76 -9.19 -72.29 19.82
C PRO A 76 -9.33 -71.08 20.75
N ILE A 77 -8.22 -70.62 21.34
CA ILE A 77 -8.20 -69.45 22.24
C ILE A 77 -8.27 -68.11 21.48
N SER A 78 -8.40 -68.17 20.15
CA SER A 78 -8.49 -67.01 19.26
C SER A 78 -9.60 -66.05 19.69
N GLY A 79 -9.31 -64.75 19.74
CA GLY A 79 -10.26 -63.71 20.14
C GLY A 79 -10.45 -63.56 21.66
N THR A 80 -9.83 -64.41 22.49
CA THR A 80 -9.85 -64.23 23.95
C THR A 80 -8.86 -63.14 24.36
N ALA A 81 -9.20 -62.35 25.38
CA ALA A 81 -8.30 -61.34 25.93
C ALA A 81 -6.99 -61.96 26.45
N CYS A 82 -5.90 -61.22 26.30
CA CYS A 82 -4.58 -61.63 26.79
C CYS A 82 -3.89 -60.48 27.53
N ALA A 83 -3.09 -60.83 28.54
CA ALA A 83 -2.56 -59.85 29.49
C ALA A 83 -1.31 -59.10 28.99
N SER A 84 -0.58 -59.67 28.03
CA SER A 84 0.73 -59.15 27.62
C SER A 84 0.93 -59.30 26.13
N VAL A 85 0.98 -58.17 25.42
CA VAL A 85 1.26 -58.10 23.98
C VAL A 85 2.57 -58.84 23.68
N ASP A 86 2.63 -59.49 22.52
CA ASP A 86 3.74 -60.31 22.03
C ASP A 86 4.00 -61.62 22.78
N SER A 87 3.18 -61.96 23.78
CA SER A 87 3.21 -63.29 24.39
C SER A 87 2.73 -64.35 23.42
N GLN A 88 3.36 -65.53 23.45
CA GLN A 88 3.02 -66.67 22.61
C GLN A 88 2.40 -67.80 23.44
N LYS A 89 1.36 -68.45 22.91
CA LYS A 89 0.75 -69.63 23.51
C LYS A 89 0.35 -70.63 22.44
N SER A 90 0.68 -71.90 22.65
CA SER A 90 0.23 -72.99 21.79
C SER A 90 -1.07 -73.59 22.34
N ALA A 91 -2.07 -73.71 21.49
CA ALA A 91 -3.33 -74.40 21.80
C ALA A 91 -3.85 -75.09 20.53
N GLY A 92 -4.35 -76.33 20.63
CA GLY A 92 -4.93 -77.04 19.48
C GLY A 92 -4.01 -77.21 18.26
N GLY A 93 -2.69 -77.27 18.46
CA GLY A 93 -1.71 -77.41 17.36
C GLY A 93 -1.37 -76.10 16.64
N SER A 94 -2.00 -74.98 17.00
CA SER A 94 -1.70 -73.66 16.46
C SER A 94 -0.93 -72.81 17.45
N THR A 95 -0.11 -71.90 16.92
CA THR A 95 0.56 -70.85 17.69
C THR A 95 -0.30 -69.60 17.69
N TYR A 96 -0.62 -69.10 18.88
CA TYR A 96 -1.29 -67.82 19.07
C TYR A 96 -0.31 -66.79 19.63
N ILE A 97 -0.40 -65.56 19.15
CA ILE A 97 0.34 -64.40 19.60
C ILE A 97 -0.66 -63.39 20.14
N CYS A 98 -0.42 -62.90 21.35
CA CYS A 98 -1.19 -61.83 21.96
C CYS A 98 -0.89 -60.52 21.23
N THR A 99 -1.85 -59.96 20.51
CA THR A 99 -1.64 -58.79 19.64
C THR A 99 -2.75 -57.77 19.85
N LYS A 100 -2.39 -56.49 19.71
CA LYS A 100 -3.35 -55.39 19.72
C LYS A 100 -4.10 -55.37 18.39
N ASP A 101 -5.42 -55.44 18.43
CA ASP A 101 -6.27 -55.35 17.24
C ASP A 101 -6.42 -53.89 16.74
N GLU A 102 -7.18 -53.71 15.66
CA GLU A 102 -7.43 -52.39 15.06
C GLU A 102 -8.22 -51.45 16.00
N SER A 103 -8.98 -52.00 16.96
CA SER A 103 -9.76 -51.27 17.96
C SER A 103 -8.92 -50.88 19.18
N GLY A 104 -7.74 -51.47 19.33
CA GLY A 104 -6.84 -51.28 20.46
C GLY A 104 -7.00 -52.30 21.60
N ALA A 105 -7.84 -53.32 21.43
CA ALA A 105 -7.99 -54.44 22.35
C ALA A 105 -6.83 -55.44 22.18
N VAL A 106 -6.42 -56.08 23.28
CA VAL A 106 -5.29 -57.01 23.28
C VAL A 106 -5.83 -58.45 23.37
N VAL A 107 -5.76 -59.17 22.26
CA VAL A 107 -6.40 -60.48 22.08
C VAL A 107 -5.43 -61.52 21.52
N TRP A 108 -5.69 -62.80 21.82
CA TRP A 108 -4.98 -63.91 21.19
C TRP A 108 -5.39 -64.01 19.71
N LEU A 109 -4.43 -63.82 18.81
CA LEU A 109 -4.61 -64.05 17.37
C LEU A 109 -3.68 -65.18 16.93
N GLU A 110 -4.09 -65.96 15.94
CA GLU A 110 -3.20 -66.93 15.31
C GLU A 110 -1.98 -66.21 14.69
N ALA A 111 -0.82 -66.86 14.65
CA ALA A 111 0.43 -66.23 14.27
C ALA A 111 0.40 -65.53 12.90
N SER A 112 -0.29 -66.07 11.90
CA SER A 112 -0.44 -65.42 10.58
C SER A 112 -1.26 -64.13 10.67
N GLN A 113 -2.42 -64.18 11.33
CA GLN A 113 -3.30 -63.03 11.56
C GLN A 113 -2.62 -61.95 12.38
N SER A 114 -1.84 -62.35 13.40
CA SER A 114 -1.03 -61.43 14.19
C SER A 114 -0.02 -60.66 13.35
N ARG A 115 0.63 -61.28 12.36
CA ARG A 115 1.59 -60.59 11.47
C ARG A 115 0.86 -59.56 10.61
N THR A 116 -0.23 -59.96 9.97
CA THR A 116 -1.03 -59.06 9.13
C THR A 116 -1.59 -57.87 9.92
N VAL A 117 -2.09 -58.07 11.15
CA VAL A 117 -2.57 -56.98 12.00
C VAL A 117 -1.44 -56.03 12.39
N LYS A 118 -0.26 -56.55 12.76
CA LYS A 118 0.91 -55.72 13.08
C LYS A 118 1.38 -54.89 11.89
N GLU A 119 1.44 -55.49 10.70
CA GLU A 119 1.81 -54.79 9.46
C GLU A 119 0.80 -53.68 9.11
N LYS A 120 -0.50 -53.97 9.22
CA LYS A 120 -1.56 -52.97 9.00
C LYS A 120 -1.49 -51.81 9.99
N LEU A 121 -1.29 -52.09 11.28
CA LEU A 121 -1.16 -51.05 12.31
C LEU A 121 0.10 -50.20 12.09
N ALA A 122 1.22 -50.84 11.71
CA ALA A 122 2.44 -50.12 11.36
C ALA A 122 2.25 -49.23 10.13
N ALA A 123 1.60 -49.73 9.08
CA ALA A 123 1.27 -48.97 7.88
C ALA A 123 0.31 -47.80 8.20
N ALA A 124 -0.71 -48.03 9.02
CA ALA A 124 -1.63 -46.98 9.46
C ALA A 124 -0.94 -45.91 10.31
N ALA A 125 -0.02 -46.30 11.20
CA ALA A 125 0.78 -45.36 11.98
C ALA A 125 1.71 -44.54 11.10
N ALA A 126 2.37 -45.17 10.11
CA ALA A 126 3.20 -44.46 9.15
C ALA A 126 2.39 -43.49 8.27
N ALA A 127 1.20 -43.89 7.83
CA ALA A 127 0.30 -43.03 7.06
C ALA A 127 -0.18 -41.83 7.89
N ARG A 128 -0.53 -42.03 9.18
CA ARG A 128 -0.87 -40.94 10.10
C ARG A 128 0.30 -39.99 10.31
N ALA A 129 1.51 -40.52 10.55
CA ALA A 129 2.70 -39.69 10.69
C ALA A 129 3.01 -38.88 9.42
N ALA A 130 2.82 -39.46 8.24
CA ALA A 130 2.98 -38.75 6.97
C ALA A 130 1.93 -37.64 6.79
N ALA A 131 0.67 -37.90 7.18
CA ALA A 131 -0.40 -36.90 7.15
C ALA A 131 -0.14 -35.74 8.14
N ASP A 132 0.30 -36.06 9.36
CA ASP A 132 0.65 -35.05 10.37
C ASP A 132 1.83 -34.19 9.91
N LYS A 133 2.85 -34.81 9.30
CA LYS A 133 3.96 -34.07 8.70
C LYS A 133 3.49 -33.16 7.56
N ALA A 134 2.63 -33.65 6.67
CA ALA A 134 2.08 -32.85 5.58
C ALA A 134 1.23 -31.67 6.10
N ALA A 135 0.45 -31.88 7.15
CA ALA A 135 -0.32 -30.82 7.81
C ALA A 135 0.59 -29.77 8.46
N ALA A 136 1.67 -30.19 9.12
CA ALA A 136 2.66 -29.30 9.69
C ALA A 136 3.41 -28.48 8.62
N ASP A 137 3.82 -29.12 7.52
CA ASP A 137 4.48 -28.45 6.39
C ASP A 137 3.54 -27.43 5.74
N LYS A 138 2.25 -27.77 5.57
CA LYS A 138 1.24 -26.83 5.07
C LYS A 138 1.03 -25.65 6.04
N ALA A 139 0.93 -25.90 7.34
CA ALA A 139 0.78 -24.84 8.33
C ALA A 139 2.00 -23.90 8.36
N ALA A 140 3.21 -24.44 8.20
CA ALA A 140 4.43 -23.65 8.10
C ALA A 140 4.44 -22.78 6.83
N ALA A 141 4.01 -23.33 5.69
CA ALA A 141 3.88 -22.58 4.43
C ALA A 141 2.83 -21.46 4.51
N ASP A 142 1.67 -21.74 5.09
CA ASP A 142 0.59 -20.75 5.30
C ASP A 142 1.08 -19.62 6.24
N LYS A 143 1.80 -19.96 7.31
CA LYS A 143 2.41 -18.96 8.19
C LYS A 143 3.46 -18.12 7.47
N ALA A 144 4.34 -18.73 6.68
CA ALA A 144 5.35 -18.01 5.90
C ALA A 144 4.71 -17.06 4.87
N ALA A 145 3.62 -17.48 4.22
CA ALA A 145 2.87 -16.63 3.30
C ALA A 145 2.22 -15.44 4.02
N SER A 146 1.63 -15.67 5.21
CA SER A 146 1.05 -14.59 6.04
C SER A 146 2.11 -13.61 6.53
N ASP A 147 3.27 -14.11 6.99
CA ASP A 147 4.38 -13.26 7.45
C ASP A 147 4.93 -12.41 6.30
N LYS A 148 5.05 -12.99 5.09
CA LYS A 148 5.45 -12.24 3.90
C LYS A 148 4.43 -11.16 3.53
N ALA A 149 3.13 -11.48 3.56
CA ALA A 149 2.09 -10.50 3.28
C ALA A 149 2.08 -9.35 4.31
N ALA A 150 2.31 -9.64 5.59
CA ALA A 150 2.45 -8.64 6.62
C ALA A 150 3.68 -7.74 6.41
N ALA A 151 4.83 -8.32 6.03
CA ALA A 151 6.04 -7.57 5.71
C ALA A 151 5.86 -6.66 4.47
N ASP A 152 5.22 -7.17 3.41
CA ASP A 152 4.94 -6.39 2.20
C ASP A 152 3.99 -5.22 2.52
N LYS A 153 2.97 -5.43 3.36
CA LYS A 153 2.09 -4.36 3.83
C LYS A 153 2.83 -3.32 4.68
N ALA A 154 3.68 -3.77 5.61
CA ALA A 154 4.48 -2.85 6.44
C ALA A 154 5.44 -2.00 5.60
N ALA A 155 6.04 -2.59 4.55
CA ALA A 155 6.89 -1.85 3.62
C ALA A 155 6.09 -0.82 2.81
N ALA A 156 4.88 -1.15 2.36
CA ALA A 156 4.00 -0.21 1.66
C ALA A 156 3.56 0.94 2.57
N ASP A 157 3.17 0.65 3.81
CA ASP A 157 2.79 1.67 4.80
C ASP A 157 3.98 2.60 5.12
N ALA A 158 5.19 2.04 5.28
CA ALA A 158 6.40 2.83 5.49
C ALA A 158 6.73 3.74 4.30
N ALA A 159 6.59 3.24 3.07
CA ALA A 159 6.78 4.04 1.86
C ALA A 159 5.74 5.17 1.73
N ALA A 160 4.49 4.91 2.11
CA ALA A 160 3.43 5.92 2.12
C ALA A 160 3.71 7.02 3.16
N GLN A 161 4.16 6.65 4.36
CA GLN A 161 4.54 7.63 5.39
C GLN A 161 5.75 8.48 4.98
N GLU A 162 6.75 7.87 4.33
CA GLU A 162 7.90 8.59 3.79
C GLU A 162 7.47 9.61 2.72
N ALA A 163 6.60 9.19 1.79
CA ALA A 163 6.06 10.09 0.77
C ALA A 163 5.25 11.25 1.38
N ALA A 164 4.46 10.98 2.43
CA ALA A 164 3.72 12.01 3.14
C ALA A 164 4.66 13.01 3.85
N ARG A 165 5.74 12.54 4.47
CA ARG A 165 6.76 13.40 5.07
C ARG A 165 7.42 14.29 4.02
N GLN A 166 7.86 13.72 2.90
CA GLN A 166 8.49 14.50 1.82
C GLN A 166 7.53 15.54 1.24
N ALA A 167 6.24 15.21 1.09
CA ALA A 167 5.23 16.17 0.65
C ALA A 167 5.03 17.31 1.66
N ALA A 168 5.03 17.00 2.97
CA ALA A 168 4.94 18.00 4.03
C ALA A 168 6.17 18.93 4.05
N GLU A 169 7.37 18.38 3.91
CA GLU A 169 8.63 19.15 3.83
C GLU A 169 8.66 20.04 2.58
N ALA A 170 8.23 19.52 1.42
CA ALA A 170 8.13 20.30 0.19
C ALA A 170 7.14 21.46 0.33
N LYS A 171 5.98 21.21 0.97
CA LYS A 171 5.01 22.27 1.27
C LYS A 171 5.59 23.31 2.22
N ALA A 172 6.26 22.90 3.29
CA ALA A 172 6.90 23.82 4.23
C ALA A 172 7.98 24.67 3.54
N ALA A 173 8.76 24.10 2.62
CA ALA A 173 9.74 24.83 1.84
C ALA A 173 9.10 25.85 0.89
N GLN A 174 7.97 25.50 0.25
CA GLN A 174 7.21 26.44 -0.59
C GLN A 174 6.63 27.59 0.23
N ASP A 175 6.03 27.30 1.38
CA ASP A 175 5.46 28.32 2.27
C ASP A 175 6.56 29.26 2.80
N ALA A 176 7.74 28.72 3.14
CA ALA A 176 8.90 29.52 3.55
C ALA A 176 9.44 30.41 2.42
N ALA A 177 9.54 29.87 1.19
CA ALA A 177 9.97 30.65 0.02
C ALA A 177 8.97 31.78 -0.30
N ALA A 178 7.67 31.51 -0.21
CA ALA A 178 6.63 32.53 -0.38
C ALA A 178 6.73 33.63 0.69
N ALA A 179 6.97 33.27 1.94
CA ALA A 179 7.18 34.23 3.02
C ALA A 179 8.42 35.12 2.80
N GLN A 180 9.53 34.53 2.33
CA GLN A 180 10.75 35.27 1.98
C GLN A 180 10.51 36.24 0.82
N ALA A 181 9.83 35.80 -0.24
CA ALA A 181 9.49 36.64 -1.38
C ALA A 181 8.59 37.83 -0.96
N ALA A 182 7.62 37.59 -0.08
CA ALA A 182 6.77 38.64 0.47
C ALA A 182 7.59 39.65 1.31
N ALA A 183 8.52 39.18 2.13
CA ALA A 183 9.40 40.05 2.91
C ALA A 183 10.33 40.91 2.03
N GLU A 184 10.89 40.32 0.96
CA GLU A 184 11.72 41.06 0.00
C GLU A 184 10.91 42.10 -0.77
N ALA A 185 9.69 41.76 -1.20
CA ALA A 185 8.77 42.71 -1.84
C ALA A 185 8.42 43.88 -0.92
N ALA A 186 8.16 43.62 0.36
CA ALA A 186 7.92 44.65 1.36
C ALA A 186 9.15 45.56 1.57
N ALA A 187 10.36 44.97 1.62
CA ALA A 187 11.60 45.74 1.71
C ALA A 187 11.84 46.63 0.48
N ARG A 188 11.57 46.12 -0.73
CA ARG A 188 11.66 46.89 -1.98
C ARG A 188 10.66 48.05 -2.01
N ALA A 189 9.43 47.83 -1.53
CA ALA A 189 8.42 48.89 -1.44
C ALA A 189 8.85 50.00 -0.45
N ALA A 190 9.45 49.62 0.69
CA ALA A 190 9.95 50.58 1.67
C ALA A 190 11.16 51.40 1.18
N ALA A 191 11.97 50.84 0.26
CA ALA A 191 13.15 51.50 -0.31
C ALA A 191 12.84 52.36 -1.55
N ALA A 192 11.61 52.37 -2.05
CA ALA A 192 11.23 53.22 -3.18
C ALA A 192 11.42 54.70 -2.82
N PRO A 193 12.09 55.50 -3.67
CA PRO A 193 12.31 56.92 -3.38
C PRO A 193 10.96 57.61 -3.20
N ALA A 194 10.85 58.44 -2.17
CA ALA A 194 9.68 59.30 -1.98
C ALA A 194 9.38 60.01 -3.31
N PRO A 195 8.10 60.09 -3.75
CA PRO A 195 7.76 60.82 -4.95
C PRO A 195 8.41 62.19 -4.83
N LYS A 196 9.27 62.53 -5.81
CA LYS A 196 9.92 63.84 -5.84
C LYS A 196 8.80 64.86 -5.67
N ALA A 197 8.89 65.67 -4.62
CA ALA A 197 7.98 66.79 -4.45
C ALA A 197 8.05 67.59 -5.74
N VAL A 198 6.98 67.51 -6.54
CA VAL A 198 6.77 68.46 -7.62
C VAL A 198 6.87 69.82 -6.95
N PRO A 199 7.69 70.76 -7.44
CA PRO A 199 7.77 72.10 -6.86
C PRO A 199 6.34 72.58 -6.65
N ALA A 200 6.00 73.01 -5.44
CA ALA A 200 4.72 73.64 -5.20
C ALA A 200 4.60 74.76 -6.25
N ALA A 201 3.62 74.63 -7.14
CA ALA A 201 3.32 75.68 -8.10
C ALA A 201 3.22 76.98 -7.30
N PRO A 202 3.88 78.07 -7.74
CA PRO A 202 3.86 79.34 -7.03
C PRO A 202 2.40 79.66 -6.71
N ALA A 203 2.11 80.00 -5.46
CA ALA A 203 0.76 80.32 -5.01
C ALA A 203 0.18 81.37 -5.96
N ALA A 204 -0.68 80.90 -6.88
CA ALA A 204 -1.44 81.77 -7.74
C ALA A 204 -2.24 82.68 -6.82
N GLY A 205 -2.18 83.99 -7.06
CA GLY A 205 -2.83 84.98 -6.21
C GLY A 205 -4.27 84.54 -5.91
N THR A 206 -4.69 84.67 -4.66
CA THR A 206 -6.00 84.21 -4.13
C THR A 206 -7.12 84.40 -5.18
N GLY A 207 -7.52 83.32 -5.84
CA GLY A 207 -8.58 83.32 -6.88
C GLY A 207 -8.16 82.89 -8.29
N CYS A 208 -6.87 82.65 -8.55
CA CYS A 208 -6.36 82.16 -9.83
C CYS A 208 -5.97 80.67 -9.74
N ASP A 209 -6.21 79.89 -10.79
CA ASP A 209 -5.85 78.48 -10.84
C ASP A 209 -4.34 78.29 -11.10
N PRO A 210 -3.63 77.51 -10.27
CA PRO A 210 -2.19 77.33 -10.39
C PRO A 210 -1.74 76.44 -11.55
N ASN A 211 -2.64 75.73 -12.24
CA ASN A 211 -2.30 74.91 -13.40
C ASN A 211 -2.06 75.73 -14.67
N TYR A 212 -2.29 77.05 -14.63
CA TYR A 212 -2.23 77.92 -15.79
C TYR A 212 -1.40 79.17 -15.52
N SER A 213 -0.82 79.77 -16.56
CA SER A 213 -0.14 81.06 -16.48
C SER A 213 -1.15 82.21 -16.48
N GLY A 214 -0.85 83.27 -15.73
CA GLY A 214 -1.79 84.39 -15.54
C GLY A 214 -2.86 84.08 -14.50
N CYS A 215 -4.04 84.69 -14.64
CA CYS A 215 -5.15 84.47 -13.71
C CYS A 215 -6.34 83.81 -14.41
N VAL A 216 -6.35 82.48 -14.39
CA VAL A 216 -7.53 81.69 -14.76
C VAL A 216 -8.44 81.60 -13.53
N PRO A 217 -9.69 82.08 -13.57
CA PRO A 217 -10.57 82.02 -12.40
C PRO A 217 -10.83 80.58 -11.95
N ILE A 218 -10.88 80.35 -10.64
CA ILE A 218 -11.25 79.02 -10.11
C ILE A 218 -12.77 78.87 -10.20
N ALA A 219 -13.24 78.10 -11.19
CA ALA A 219 -14.65 77.80 -11.42
C ALA A 219 -14.87 76.31 -11.72
N SER A 220 -16.13 75.88 -11.91
CA SER A 220 -16.45 74.51 -12.32
C SER A 220 -16.06 74.23 -13.78
N ASP A 221 -16.02 75.28 -14.60
CA ASP A 221 -15.67 75.26 -16.01
C ASP A 221 -15.21 76.67 -16.40
N VAL A 222 -14.17 76.76 -17.22
CA VAL A 222 -13.62 78.04 -17.70
C VAL A 222 -13.41 77.91 -19.19
N ASP A 223 -14.00 78.83 -19.94
CA ASP A 223 -13.92 78.83 -21.40
C ASP A 223 -13.07 79.98 -21.94
N CYS A 224 -12.62 79.84 -23.18
CA CYS A 224 -11.98 80.93 -23.91
C CYS A 224 -13.00 82.02 -24.29
N ALA A 225 -12.74 83.25 -23.86
CA ALA A 225 -13.58 84.40 -24.17
C ALA A 225 -13.63 84.66 -25.68
N GLY A 226 -14.84 84.75 -26.24
CA GLY A 226 -15.06 84.90 -27.69
C GLY A 226 -15.32 83.59 -28.42
N GLY A 227 -15.22 82.44 -27.74
CA GLY A 227 -15.63 81.13 -28.25
C GLY A 227 -17.09 80.77 -27.96
N SER A 228 -17.48 79.54 -28.32
CA SER A 228 -18.84 78.98 -28.10
C SER A 228 -19.06 78.39 -26.70
N GLY A 229 -18.18 78.70 -25.75
CA GLY A 229 -18.22 78.17 -24.39
C GLY A 229 -19.49 78.56 -23.62
N ASN A 230 -19.96 77.71 -22.72
CA ASN A 230 -21.14 77.94 -21.87
C ASN A 230 -20.81 77.96 -20.37
N GLY A 231 -19.52 77.97 -20.03
CA GLY A 231 -19.02 77.94 -18.69
C GLY A 231 -19.37 79.20 -17.89
N PRO A 232 -19.41 79.12 -16.56
CA PRO A 232 -19.69 80.25 -15.68
C PRO A 232 -18.57 81.29 -15.62
N ALA A 233 -17.40 81.00 -16.19
CA ALA A 233 -16.24 81.90 -16.23
C ALA A 233 -15.53 81.82 -17.59
N TYR A 234 -14.87 82.92 -17.96
CA TYR A 234 -14.12 83.00 -19.22
C TYR A 234 -12.75 83.64 -19.00
N VAL A 235 -11.76 83.21 -19.80
CA VAL A 235 -10.42 83.78 -19.82
C VAL A 235 -10.08 84.31 -21.21
N ARG A 236 -9.31 85.40 -21.28
CA ARG A 236 -8.80 85.96 -22.55
C ARG A 236 -7.33 85.53 -22.71
N GLY A 237 -7.02 84.81 -23.78
CA GLY A 237 -5.71 84.20 -24.02
C GLY A 237 -4.64 85.12 -24.60
N PRO A 238 -3.42 84.57 -24.85
CA PRO A 238 -3.04 83.16 -24.64
C PRO A 238 -2.72 82.84 -23.16
N VAL A 239 -3.11 81.65 -22.73
CA VAL A 239 -2.86 81.10 -21.39
C VAL A 239 -1.95 79.88 -21.52
N GLN A 240 -0.87 79.79 -20.74
CA GLN A 240 0.03 78.63 -20.79
C GLN A 240 -0.36 77.59 -19.74
N VAL A 241 -0.40 76.31 -20.09
CA VAL A 241 -0.64 75.22 -19.13
C VAL A 241 0.67 74.88 -18.41
N ILE A 242 0.72 75.16 -17.10
CA ILE A 242 1.88 74.89 -16.22
C ILE A 242 1.76 73.49 -15.58
N GLY A 243 0.53 73.07 -15.28
CA GLY A 243 0.22 71.82 -14.58
C GLY A 243 -0.59 70.87 -15.46
N SER A 244 -1.82 70.59 -15.05
CA SER A 244 -2.78 69.80 -15.84
C SER A 244 -3.86 70.71 -16.44
N ASP A 245 -4.21 70.50 -17.70
CA ASP A 245 -5.33 71.21 -18.33
C ASP A 245 -6.68 70.67 -17.83
N ILE A 246 -7.12 71.16 -16.67
CA ILE A 246 -8.36 70.73 -16.01
C ILE A 246 -9.62 71.32 -16.64
N TYR A 247 -9.50 72.43 -17.36
CA TYR A 247 -10.59 73.15 -18.03
C TYR A 247 -10.63 72.91 -19.54
N GLY A 248 -9.67 72.18 -20.11
CA GLY A 248 -9.67 71.87 -21.55
C GLY A 248 -9.38 73.09 -22.44
N LEU A 249 -8.59 74.05 -21.95
CA LEU A 249 -8.27 75.29 -22.66
C LEU A 249 -7.26 75.07 -23.80
N ASP A 250 -6.40 74.05 -23.67
CA ASP A 250 -5.36 73.66 -24.62
C ASP A 250 -5.85 72.41 -25.39
N ARG A 251 -6.57 72.66 -26.49
CA ARG A 251 -7.32 71.60 -27.17
C ARG A 251 -6.46 70.75 -28.10
N ASP A 252 -5.34 71.29 -28.57
CA ASP A 252 -4.40 70.59 -29.44
C ASP A 252 -3.17 70.06 -28.67
N GLY A 253 -3.00 70.43 -27.41
CA GLY A 253 -2.01 69.88 -26.49
C GLY A 253 -0.62 70.47 -26.68
N ASP A 254 -0.53 71.70 -27.19
CA ASP A 254 0.75 72.37 -27.48
C ASP A 254 1.34 73.11 -26.27
N GLY A 255 0.58 73.17 -25.17
CA GLY A 255 0.92 73.84 -23.92
C GLY A 255 0.35 75.26 -23.79
N PHE A 256 -0.38 75.76 -24.80
CA PHE A 256 -1.06 77.04 -24.80
C PHE A 256 -2.56 76.86 -25.06
N GLY A 257 -3.37 77.70 -24.42
CA GLY A 257 -4.81 77.69 -24.54
C GLY A 257 -5.36 79.06 -24.87
N CYS A 258 -6.53 79.06 -25.50
CA CYS A 258 -7.25 80.28 -25.92
C CYS A 258 -6.49 81.16 -26.92
N GLU A 259 -5.87 80.55 -27.94
CA GLU A 259 -5.35 81.24 -29.12
C GLU A 259 -6.42 81.78 -30.09
#